data_AF-A0A5N9DVH9-F1
#
_entry.id   AF-A0A5N9DVH9-F1
#
_cell.length_a   1.000
_cell.length_b   1.000
_cell.length_c   1.000
_cell.angle_alpha   90.00
_cell.angle_beta   90.00
_cell.angle_gamma   90.00
#
_symmetry.space_group_name_H-M   'P 1'
#
loop_
_entity.id
_entity.type
_entity.pdbx_description
1 polymer ?
#
loop_
_entity_poly.entity_id
_entity_poly.type
_entity_poly.pdbx_seq_one_letter_code
_entity_poly.pdbx_strand_id
1 'polypeptide(L)'
;MLEHNGIRWGYVFLKASSYLGTDEFQDLMVQAVEMFLAGETERNVKGSEYEGRLYTEQRYELIGTMGGQRFDADLETSRGHDNASFLVNEQTKGVGAAISLN
;
A
#
# COMPACT_ATOMS: atom_id res chain seq x y z
N MET A 1 7.55 15.88 -25.63
CA MET A 1 6.81 14.87 -24.84
C MET A 1 7.65 13.61 -24.86
N LEU A 2 8.21 13.20 -23.72
CA LEU A 2 9.03 12.00 -23.63
C LEU A 2 8.12 10.76 -23.62
N GLU A 3 8.32 9.92 -24.63
CA GLU A 3 7.67 8.62 -24.85
C GLU A 3 7.89 7.70 -23.64
N HIS A 4 6.79 7.25 -23.02
CA HIS A 4 6.85 6.28 -21.93
C HIS A 4 7.16 4.88 -22.49
N ASN A 5 8.44 4.55 -22.68
CA ASN A 5 8.90 3.21 -23.08
C ASN A 5 9.34 2.33 -21.89
N GLY A 6 8.85 2.60 -20.68
CA GLY A 6 9.18 1.85 -19.47
C GLY A 6 8.02 0.98 -18.98
N ILE A 7 8.29 -0.28 -18.65
CA ILE A 7 7.36 -1.12 -17.88
C ILE A 7 7.47 -0.68 -16.42
N ARG A 8 6.34 -0.27 -15.83
CA ARG A 8 6.18 -0.09 -14.37
C ARG A 8 5.57 -1.36 -13.80
N TRP A 9 6.17 -1.89 -12.75
CA TRP A 9 5.64 -3.05 -12.04
C TRP A 9 6.01 -2.93 -10.56
N GLY A 10 5.33 -3.68 -9.70
CA GLY A 10 5.51 -3.55 -8.27
C GLY A 10 4.96 -4.75 -7.52
N TYR A 11 4.96 -4.65 -6.20
CA TYR A 11 4.35 -5.63 -5.31
C TYR A 11 3.76 -4.95 -4.09
N VAL A 12 2.82 -5.64 -3.46
CA VAL A 12 2.33 -5.30 -2.12
C VAL A 12 2.46 -6.52 -1.21
N PHE A 13 3.09 -6.33 -0.05
CA PHE A 13 3.15 -7.35 0.99
C PHE A 13 2.30 -6.95 2.18
N LEU A 14 1.45 -7.88 2.64
CA LEU A 14 0.62 -7.71 3.83
C LEU A 14 1.28 -8.36 5.05
N LYS A 15 1.26 -7.64 6.17
CA LYS A 15 1.30 -8.25 7.50
C LYS A 15 -0.14 -8.30 8.04
N ALA A 16 -0.62 -9.52 8.26
CA ALA A 16 -2.04 -9.89 8.23
C ALA A 16 -2.96 -9.17 9.23
N SER A 17 -4.17 -8.90 8.76
CA SER A 17 -5.39 -8.57 9.52
C SER A 17 -6.11 -9.86 9.94
N SER A 18 -6.81 -9.82 11.06
CA SER A 18 -7.46 -11.02 11.65
C SER A 18 -8.94 -11.19 11.26
N TYR A 19 -9.61 -10.12 10.82
CA TYR A 19 -11.06 -10.08 10.64
C TYR A 19 -11.53 -9.71 9.23
N LEU A 20 -10.66 -9.17 8.37
CA LEU A 20 -11.00 -8.87 6.98
C LEU A 20 -11.00 -10.12 6.07
N GLY A 21 -11.96 -10.13 5.13
CA GLY A 21 -11.98 -11.06 4.02
C GLY A 21 -11.01 -10.67 2.90
N THR A 22 -10.90 -11.56 1.89
CA THR A 22 -10.02 -11.35 0.74
C THR A 22 -10.40 -10.11 -0.07
N ASP A 23 -11.71 -9.85 -0.25
CA ASP A 23 -12.20 -8.75 -1.07
C ASP A 23 -11.92 -7.40 -0.39
N GLU A 24 -12.23 -7.28 0.90
CA GLU A 24 -11.91 -6.10 1.71
C GLU A 24 -10.41 -5.81 1.74
N PHE A 25 -9.59 -6.86 1.81
CA PHE A 25 -8.14 -6.75 1.73
C PHE A 25 -7.68 -6.21 0.37
N GLN A 26 -8.22 -6.75 -0.73
CA GLN A 26 -7.86 -6.31 -2.06
C GLN A 26 -8.22 -4.83 -2.25
N ASP A 27 -9.37 -4.39 -1.75
CA ASP A 27 -9.78 -2.99 -1.81
C ASP A 27 -8.83 -2.08 -1.02
N LEU A 28 -8.43 -2.45 0.20
CA LEU A 28 -7.44 -1.68 0.98
C LEU A 28 -6.09 -1.61 0.28
N MET A 29 -5.65 -2.72 -0.33
CA MET A 29 -4.40 -2.78 -1.09
C MET A 29 -4.43 -1.82 -2.28
N VAL A 30 -5.53 -1.81 -3.04
CA VAL A 30 -5.72 -0.87 -4.17
C VAL A 30 -5.62 0.57 -3.67
N GLN A 31 -6.28 0.90 -2.57
CA GLN A 31 -6.22 2.25 -2.00
C GLN A 31 -4.81 2.64 -1.55
N ALA A 32 -4.03 1.72 -0.96
CA ALA A 32 -2.64 1.99 -0.59
C ALA A 32 -1.77 2.30 -1.81
N VAL A 33 -1.97 1.58 -2.91
CA VAL A 33 -1.28 1.83 -4.19
C VAL A 33 -1.67 3.19 -4.78
N GLU A 34 -2.96 3.52 -4.79
CA GLU A 34 -3.41 4.84 -5.24
C GLU A 34 -2.80 5.96 -4.41
N MET A 35 -2.79 5.83 -3.08
CA MET A 35 -2.16 6.80 -2.20
C MET A 35 -0.67 6.94 -2.49
N PHE A 36 0.05 5.83 -2.69
CA PHE A 36 1.47 5.85 -3.07
C PHE A 36 1.71 6.61 -4.37
N LEU A 37 0.91 6.36 -5.41
CA LEU A 37 1.03 7.01 -6.70
C LEU A 37 0.66 8.51 -6.65
N ALA A 38 -0.28 8.87 -5.78
CA ALA A 38 -0.72 10.25 -5.57
C ALA A 38 0.19 11.03 -4.59
N GLY A 39 1.10 10.35 -3.87
CA GLY A 39 1.88 10.96 -2.79
C GLY A 39 1.06 11.30 -1.55
N GLU A 40 -0.08 10.65 -1.35
CA GLU A 40 -0.96 10.84 -0.19
C GLU A 40 -0.39 10.15 1.05
N THR A 41 -0.42 10.83 2.20
CA THR A 41 0.08 10.29 3.48
C THR A 41 -1.00 9.65 4.34
N GLU A 42 -2.27 10.01 4.14
CA GLU A 42 -3.38 9.56 4.96
C GLU A 42 -4.71 9.62 4.20
N ARG A 43 -5.58 8.64 4.41
CA ARG A 43 -6.92 8.54 3.82
C ARG A 43 -7.86 7.83 4.77
N ASN A 44 -9.07 8.38 4.96
CA ASN A 44 -10.15 7.64 5.60
C ASN A 44 -10.70 6.60 4.61
N VAL A 45 -10.83 5.35 5.07
CA VAL A 45 -11.23 4.22 4.24
C VAL A 45 -12.48 3.58 4.80
N LYS A 46 -13.35 3.10 3.90
CA LYS A 46 -14.58 2.40 4.27
C LYS A 46 -14.89 1.32 3.23
N GLY A 47 -15.05 0.10 3.71
CA GLY A 47 -15.52 -1.04 2.95
C GLY A 47 -16.89 -1.52 3.43
N SER A 48 -17.31 -2.67 2.93
CA SER A 48 -18.49 -3.42 3.38
C SER A 48 -18.43 -3.78 4.86
N GLU A 49 -17.28 -4.29 5.30
CA GLU A 49 -17.09 -4.89 6.63
C GLU A 49 -16.18 -4.08 7.56
N TYR A 50 -15.68 -2.93 7.11
CA TYR A 50 -14.77 -2.09 7.88
C TYR A 50 -14.92 -0.60 7.61
N GLU A 51 -14.52 0.21 8.58
CA GLU A 51 -14.19 1.62 8.39
C GLU A 51 -12.94 1.97 9.19
N GLY A 52 -12.19 2.99 8.78
CA GLY A 52 -10.98 3.35 9.47
C GLY A 52 -10.09 4.28 8.67
N ARG A 53 -8.79 4.09 8.85
CA ARG A 53 -7.78 5.04 8.38
C ARG A 53 -6.57 4.30 7.85
N LEU A 54 -6.21 4.61 6.61
CA LEU A 54 -5.00 4.13 5.93
C LEU A 54 -3.99 5.28 5.90
N TYR A 55 -2.77 5.03 6.33
CA TYR A 55 -1.76 6.07 6.46
C TYR A 55 -0.34 5.54 6.23
N THR A 56 0.59 6.45 6.02
CA THR A 56 2.01 6.17 5.84
C THR A 56 2.85 7.27 6.44
N GLU A 57 3.94 6.89 7.09
CA GLU A 57 5.00 7.82 7.51
C GLU A 57 6.04 8.03 6.40
N GLN A 58 5.74 7.57 5.18
CA GLN A 58 6.65 7.57 4.01
C GLN A 58 7.99 6.86 4.27
N ARG A 59 8.04 6.01 5.30
CA ARG A 59 9.23 5.23 5.62
C ARG A 59 9.32 4.00 4.73
N TYR A 60 10.54 3.71 4.27
CA TYR A 60 10.85 2.49 3.54
C TYR A 60 11.19 1.37 4.53
N GLU A 61 10.56 0.21 4.39
CA GLU A 61 10.84 -0.98 5.19
C GLU A 61 11.24 -2.17 4.32
N LEU A 62 11.95 -3.13 4.92
CA LEU A 62 12.40 -4.38 4.29
C LEU A 62 11.79 -5.58 5.02
N ILE A 63 11.16 -6.47 4.26
CA ILE A 63 10.76 -7.82 4.70
C ILE A 63 11.52 -8.83 3.84
N GLY A 64 12.53 -9.46 4.44
CA GLY A 64 13.45 -10.33 3.72
C GLY A 64 14.23 -9.54 2.65
N THR A 65 14.12 -9.96 1.40
CA THR A 65 14.76 -9.28 0.24
C THR A 65 13.83 -8.29 -0.46
N MET A 66 12.59 -8.14 0.01
CA MET A 66 11.60 -7.25 -0.56
C MET A 66 11.48 -6.02 0.33
N GLY A 67 11.32 -4.84 -0.25
CA GLY A 67 11.10 -3.61 0.49
C GLY A 67 10.16 -2.67 -0.21
N GLY A 68 9.59 -1.74 0.52
CA GLY A 68 8.64 -0.77 -0.01
C GLY A 68 8.34 0.31 1.01
N GLN A 69 7.63 1.33 0.55
CA GLN A 69 7.03 2.30 1.46
C GLN A 69 5.97 1.60 2.29
N ARG A 70 6.05 1.75 3.61
CA ARG A 70 5.09 1.17 4.52
C ARG A 70 3.82 2.00 4.60
N PHE A 71 2.70 1.32 4.48
CA PHE A 71 1.38 1.82 4.85
C PHE A 71 0.84 0.98 6.00
N ASP A 72 0.10 1.62 6.90
CA ASP A 72 -0.58 0.98 8.01
C ASP A 72 -2.07 1.38 7.94
N ALA A 73 -2.94 0.46 8.32
CA ALA A 73 -4.38 0.68 8.41
C ALA A 73 -4.86 0.33 9.81
N ASP A 74 -5.50 1.30 10.47
CA ASP A 74 -6.24 1.11 11.72
C ASP A 74 -7.73 1.00 11.35
N LEU A 75 -8.37 -0.12 11.70
CA LEU A 75 -9.69 -0.47 11.18
C LEU A 75 -10.63 -0.90 12.31
N GLU A 76 -11.89 -0.50 12.18
CA GLU A 76 -13.00 -0.99 12.98
C GLU A 76 -13.88 -1.89 12.13
N THR A 77 -14.15 -3.09 12.62
CA THR A 77 -15.00 -4.08 11.95
C THR A 77 -16.18 -4.48 12.84
N SER A 78 -17.16 -5.17 12.27
CA SER A 78 -18.27 -5.77 13.04
C SER A 78 -17.80 -6.77 14.11
N ARG A 79 -16.57 -7.27 14.01
CA ARG A 79 -15.95 -8.25 14.92
C ARG A 79 -14.96 -7.62 15.91
N GLY A 80 -14.76 -6.30 15.83
CA GLY A 80 -13.83 -5.54 16.66
C GLY A 80 -12.76 -4.83 15.84
N HIS A 81 -11.80 -4.24 16.57
CA HIS A 81 -10.66 -3.52 15.99
C HIS A 81 -9.70 -4.48 15.28
N ASP A 82 -9.23 -4.09 14.10
CA ASP A 82 -8.25 -4.82 13.29
C ASP A 82 -7.16 -3.89 12.79
N ASN A 83 -6.03 -4.46 12.36
CA ASN A 83 -4.97 -3.70 11.74
C ASN A 83 -4.38 -4.43 10.53
N ALA A 84 -3.85 -3.65 9.60
CA ALA A 84 -3.13 -4.17 8.44
C ALA A 84 -1.90 -3.33 8.16
N SER A 85 -0.82 -3.95 7.68
CA SER A 85 0.34 -3.23 7.19
C SER A 85 0.69 -3.68 5.78
N PHE A 86 0.97 -2.74 4.90
CA PHE A 86 1.32 -2.95 3.50
C PHE A 86 2.71 -2.40 3.21
N LEU A 87 3.47 -3.07 2.34
CA LEU A 87 4.66 -2.49 1.72
C LEU A 87 4.39 -2.27 0.24
N VAL A 88 4.37 -1.02 -0.23
CA VAL A 88 4.16 -0.67 -1.63
C VAL A 88 5.48 -0.27 -2.28
N ASN A 89 5.81 -0.86 -3.42
CA ASN A 89 7.01 -0.52 -4.18
C ASN A 89 6.70 -0.48 -5.68
N GLU A 90 7.15 0.59 -6.36
CA GLU A 90 7.16 0.71 -7.81
C GLU A 90 8.59 0.59 -8.35
N GLN A 91 8.77 -0.34 -9.30
CA GLN A 91 9.99 -0.51 -10.07
C GLN A 91 9.75 -0.10 -11.53
N THR A 92 10.55 0.85 -11.99
CA THR A 92 10.52 1.34 -13.38
C THR A 92 11.79 0.89 -14.09
N LYS A 93 11.66 0.26 -15.28
CA LYS A 93 12.82 -0.02 -16.14
C LYS A 93 13.17 1.23 -16.94
N GLY A 94 14.27 1.91 -16.58
CA GLY A 94 14.82 3.09 -17.28
C GLY A 94 15.96 3.72 -16.46
N VAL A 95 16.88 4.45 -17.11
CA VAL A 95 18.14 4.94 -16.50
C VAL A 95 17.88 5.84 -15.28
N GLY A 96 18.08 5.25 -14.11
CA GLY A 96 17.90 5.85 -12.79
C GLY A 96 17.67 4.70 -11.81
N ALA A 97 18.42 4.66 -10.71
CA ALA A 97 18.50 3.50 -9.82
C ALA A 97 17.14 2.93 -9.41
N ALA A 98 17.12 1.63 -9.08
CA ALA A 98 15.97 0.80 -8.72
C ALA A 98 15.22 1.21 -7.41
N ILE A 99 15.16 2.49 -7.09
CA ILE A 99 14.40 3.03 -5.97
C ILE A 99 13.85 4.39 -6.42
N SER A 100 12.57 4.44 -6.78
CA SER A 100 11.84 5.69 -6.92
C SER A 100 11.32 6.08 -5.53
N LEU A 101 11.97 7.04 -4.89
CA LEU A 101 11.34 7.85 -3.86
C LEU A 101 10.65 9.00 -4.61
N ASN A 102 9.32 9.01 -4.59
CA ASN A 102 8.55 10.21 -4.96
C ASN A 102 8.87 11.34 -3.98
#